data_AF-A0A6P1MK83-F1
#
_entry.id   AF-A0A6P1MK83-F1
#
_cell.length_a   1.000
_cell.length_b   1.000
_cell.length_c   1.000
_cell.angle_alpha   90.00
_cell.angle_beta   90.00
_cell.angle_gamma   90.00
#
_symmetry.space_group_name_H-M   'P 1'
#
loop_
_entity.id
_entity.type
_entity.pdbx_description
1 polymer ?
#
loop_
_entity_poly.entity_id
_entity_poly.type
_entity_poly.pdbx_seq_one_letter_code
_entity_poly.pdbx_strand_id
1 'polypeptide(L)'
;MPEWARQYVGYCYDKGLVKGISNGLYGSNKKANKLDFCTVMLRATGITQGYEYKTSDVKAVELGYINEGRTAFADLNRADVVHMIYNVDSLGKI
;
A
#
# COMPACT_ATOMS: atom_id res chain seq x y z
N MET A 1 12.92 -6.84 -13.73
CA MET A 1 11.51 -6.35 -13.73
C MET A 1 10.91 -6.62 -15.09
N PRO A 2 9.70 -7.20 -15.20
CA PRO A 2 9.05 -7.46 -16.49
C PRO A 2 8.70 -6.15 -17.21
N GLU A 3 8.67 -6.21 -18.55
CA GLU A 3 8.48 -5.05 -19.45
C GLU A 3 7.22 -4.26 -19.11
N TRP A 4 6.08 -4.96 -19.03
CA TRP A 4 4.77 -4.34 -18.78
C TRP A 4 4.74 -3.52 -17.48
N ALA A 5 5.50 -3.90 -16.46
CA ALA A 5 5.51 -3.25 -15.17
C ALA A 5 6.46 -2.05 -15.10
N ARG A 6 7.41 -1.92 -16.04
CA ARG A 6 8.54 -0.98 -15.91
C ARG A 6 8.08 0.46 -15.76
N GLN A 7 7.21 0.92 -16.65
CA GLN A 7 6.75 2.31 -16.63
C GLN A 7 5.95 2.64 -15.36
N TYR A 8 5.10 1.72 -14.90
CA TYR A 8 4.26 1.95 -13.73
C TYR A 8 5.06 1.95 -12.43
N VAL A 9 6.02 1.01 -12.30
CA VAL A 9 6.93 0.96 -11.15
C VAL A 9 7.84 2.19 -11.13
N GLY A 10 8.39 2.60 -12.28
CA GLY A 10 9.21 3.80 -12.38
C GLY A 10 8.45 5.05 -11.94
N TYR A 11 7.26 5.26 -12.49
CA TYR A 11 6.39 6.36 -12.09
C TYR A 11 6.06 6.37 -10.58
N CYS A 12 5.67 5.22 -10.03
CA CYS A 12 5.35 5.12 -8.60
C CYS A 12 6.58 5.30 -7.71
N TYR A 13 7.77 4.89 -8.17
CA TYR A 13 9.03 5.08 -7.47
C TYR A 13 9.41 6.56 -7.43
N ASP A 14 9.33 7.26 -8.56
CA ASP A 14 9.65 8.68 -8.68
C ASP A 14 8.71 9.55 -7.81
N LYS A 15 7.44 9.14 -7.68
CA LYS A 15 6.47 9.77 -6.76
C LYS A 15 6.62 9.35 -5.29
N GLY A 16 7.56 8.45 -4.97
CA GLY A 16 7.77 7.96 -3.61
C GLY A 16 6.66 7.05 -3.08
N LEU A 17 5.75 6.57 -3.95
CA LEU A 17 4.63 5.69 -3.57
C LEU A 17 5.11 4.28 -3.27
N VAL A 18 6.11 3.80 -3.99
CA VAL A 18 6.71 2.48 -3.78
C VAL A 18 8.21 2.58 -3.49
N LYS A 19 8.76 1.55 -2.84
CA LYS A 19 10.20 1.38 -2.67
C LYS A 19 10.58 -0.02 -3.17
N GLY A 20 11.79 -0.15 -3.70
CA GLY A 20 12.32 -1.46 -4.05
C GLY A 20 12.65 -2.30 -2.82
N ILE A 21 12.81 -3.59 -3.04
CA ILE A 21 13.54 -4.47 -2.13
C ILE A 21 15.05 -4.18 -2.23
N SER A 22 15.85 -4.80 -1.38
CA SER A 22 17.30 -4.62 -1.39
C SER A 22 17.94 -4.98 -2.74
N ASN A 23 19.19 -4.52 -2.95
CA ASN A 23 20.01 -4.80 -4.14
C ASN A 23 19.46 -4.25 -5.46
N GLY A 24 18.77 -3.11 -5.43
CA GLY A 24 18.29 -2.43 -6.64
C GLY A 24 17.14 -3.17 -7.35
N LEU A 25 16.47 -4.10 -6.65
CA LEU A 25 15.35 -4.86 -7.19
C LEU A 25 14.03 -4.29 -6.68
N TYR A 26 13.00 -4.24 -7.52
CA TYR A 26 11.64 -3.93 -7.04
C TYR A 26 10.93 -5.14 -6.45
N GLY A 27 11.15 -6.34 -7.03
CA GLY A 27 10.42 -7.54 -6.64
C GLY A 27 9.08 -7.73 -7.36
N SER A 28 8.94 -7.25 -8.61
CA SER A 28 7.69 -7.25 -9.40
C SER A 28 6.95 -8.59 -9.53
N ASN A 29 7.63 -9.73 -9.29
CA ASN A 29 7.03 -11.06 -9.37
C ASN A 29 6.63 -11.63 -7.99
N LYS A 30 6.89 -10.89 -6.89
CA LYS A 30 6.44 -11.26 -5.55
C LYS A 30 4.96 -10.92 -5.40
N LYS A 31 4.22 -11.77 -4.68
CA LYS A 31 2.86 -11.46 -4.25
C LYS A 31 2.92 -10.26 -3.30
N ALA A 32 2.08 -9.26 -3.53
CA ALA A 32 1.88 -8.18 -2.58
C ALA A 32 1.08 -8.72 -1.38
N ASN A 33 1.59 -8.47 -0.18
CA ASN A 33 0.89 -8.78 1.07
C ASN A 33 0.11 -7.54 1.56
N LYS A 34 -0.64 -7.67 2.64
CA LYS A 34 -1.41 -6.57 3.25
C LYS A 34 -0.59 -5.30 3.50
N LEU A 35 0.63 -5.42 4.02
CA LEU A 35 1.48 -4.28 4.37
C LEU A 35 1.95 -3.53 3.12
N ASP A 36 2.18 -4.24 2.00
CA ASP A 36 2.47 -3.60 0.72
C ASP A 36 1.29 -2.72 0.28
N PHE A 37 0.06 -3.25 0.33
CA PHE A 37 -1.15 -2.50 -0.02
C PHE A 37 -1.37 -1.30 0.90
N CYS A 38 -1.30 -1.49 2.23
CA CYS A 38 -1.49 -0.41 3.20
C CYS A 38 -0.42 0.68 3.03
N THR A 39 0.84 0.30 2.82
CA THR A 39 1.93 1.25 2.62
C THR A 39 1.75 2.09 1.36
N VAL A 40 1.37 1.47 0.23
CA VAL A 40 1.12 2.20 -1.03
C VAL A 40 -0.06 3.15 -0.86
N MET A 41 -1.14 2.71 -0.22
CA MET A 41 -2.32 3.55 -0.02
C MET A 41 -2.04 4.75 0.88
N LEU A 42 -1.36 4.55 2.02
CA LEU A 42 -0.94 5.65 2.90
C LEU A 42 -0.10 6.69 2.15
N ARG A 43 0.84 6.25 1.31
CA ARG A 43 1.66 7.18 0.53
C ARG A 43 0.87 7.88 -0.56
N ALA A 44 -0.08 7.19 -1.18
CA ALA A 44 -0.96 7.78 -2.19
C ALA A 44 -1.82 8.91 -1.62
N THR A 45 -2.19 8.83 -0.34
CA THR A 45 -2.92 9.89 0.39
C THR A 45 -2.01 10.95 1.02
N GLY A 46 -0.70 10.90 0.75
CA GLY A 46 0.29 11.86 1.24
C GLY A 46 0.87 11.55 2.63
N ILE A 47 0.51 10.43 3.24
CA ILE A 47 1.01 10.02 4.55
C ILE A 47 2.31 9.23 4.39
N THR A 48 3.42 9.87 4.71
CA THR A 48 4.77 9.29 4.56
C THR A 48 5.54 9.15 5.88
N GLN A 49 4.96 9.61 6.99
CA GLN A 49 5.56 9.60 8.34
C GLN A 49 4.56 9.09 9.38
N GLY A 50 5.06 8.79 10.59
CA GLY A 50 4.23 8.33 11.71
C GLY A 50 3.86 6.84 11.67
N TYR A 51 4.52 6.05 10.81
CA TYR A 51 4.41 4.61 10.77
C TYR A 51 5.70 3.98 10.21
N GLU A 52 5.93 2.71 10.53
CA GLU A 52 6.92 1.87 9.86
C GLU A 52 6.19 0.92 8.89
N TYR A 53 6.88 0.35 7.92
CA TYR A 53 6.29 -0.65 7.02
C TYR A 53 5.54 -1.76 7.79
N LYS A 54 6.13 -2.25 8.88
CA LYS A 54 5.58 -3.33 9.74
C LYS A 54 4.32 -2.92 10.52
N THR A 55 4.01 -1.62 10.60
CA THR A 55 2.84 -1.07 11.28
C THR A 55 1.93 -0.27 10.33
N SER A 56 2.11 -0.43 9.02
CA SER A 56 1.32 0.28 8.01
C SER A 56 -0.17 -0.07 8.04
N ASP A 57 -0.51 -1.31 8.38
CA ASP A 57 -1.89 -1.75 8.57
C ASP A 57 -2.52 -1.15 9.83
N VAL A 58 -1.77 -1.04 10.93
CA VAL A 58 -2.23 -0.35 12.15
C VAL A 58 -2.53 1.11 11.84
N LYS A 59 -1.66 1.80 11.08
CA LYS A 59 -1.91 3.18 10.69
C LYS A 59 -3.11 3.31 9.75
N ALA A 60 -3.28 2.36 8.82
CA ALA A 60 -4.43 2.33 7.93
C ALA A 60 -5.75 2.12 8.70
N VAL A 61 -5.74 1.30 9.76
CA VAL A 61 -6.89 1.16 10.67
C VAL A 61 -7.17 2.47 11.41
N GLU A 62 -6.15 3.11 12.00
CA GLU A 62 -6.30 4.36 12.74
C GLU A 62 -6.95 5.47 11.90
N LEU A 63 -6.67 5.48 10.60
CA LEU A 63 -7.21 6.45 9.64
C LEU A 63 -8.54 6.03 9.01
N GLY A 64 -9.09 4.89 9.41
CA GLY A 64 -10.35 4.37 8.88
C GLY A 64 -10.26 3.78 7.46
N TYR A 65 -9.06 3.54 6.92
CA TYR A 65 -8.90 2.98 5.58
C TYR A 65 -9.28 1.49 5.54
N ILE A 66 -9.05 0.75 6.63
CA ILE A 66 -9.47 -0.66 6.74
C ILE A 66 -10.06 -0.93 8.12
N ASN A 67 -10.85 -2.00 8.24
CA ASN A 67 -11.49 -2.37 9.50
C ASN A 67 -10.48 -2.88 10.54
N GLU A 68 -10.71 -2.58 11.82
CA GLU A 68 -9.82 -2.90 12.95
C GLU A 68 -9.38 -4.38 13.00
N GLY A 69 -10.31 -5.31 12.71
CA GLY A 69 -10.06 -6.75 12.71
C GLY A 69 -9.18 -7.27 11.56
N ARG A 70 -8.83 -6.42 10.56
CA ARG A 70 -8.01 -6.86 9.41
C ARG A 70 -6.52 -6.95 9.73
N THR A 71 -6.07 -6.32 10.80
CA THR A 71 -4.66 -6.42 11.26
C THR A 71 -4.26 -7.85 11.63
N ALA A 72 -5.21 -8.69 12.06
CA ALA A 72 -4.96 -10.09 12.40
C ALA A 72 -4.65 -11.01 11.20
N PHE A 73 -4.92 -10.57 9.97
CA PHE A 73 -4.75 -11.38 8.75
C PHE A 73 -3.48 -10.97 8.00
N ALA A 74 -2.76 -11.95 7.45
CA ALA A 74 -1.54 -11.69 6.67
C ALA A 74 -1.83 -11.01 5.31
N ASP A 75 -3.01 -11.28 4.73
CA ASP A 75 -3.39 -10.86 3.38
C ASP A 75 -4.72 -10.09 3.38
N LEU A 76 -4.91 -9.30 2.33
CA LEU A 76 -6.17 -8.63 2.00
C LEU A 76 -6.89 -9.41 0.91
N ASN A 77 -8.17 -9.69 1.12
CA ASN A 77 -9.03 -10.23 0.08
C ASN A 77 -9.55 -9.09 -0.83
N ARG A 78 -10.26 -9.46 -1.90
CA ARG A 78 -10.79 -8.48 -2.85
C ARG A 78 -11.75 -7.48 -2.21
N ALA A 79 -12.55 -7.91 -1.23
CA ALA A 79 -13.49 -7.03 -0.53
C ALA A 79 -12.75 -5.99 0.32
N ASP A 80 -11.66 -6.39 0.98
CA ASP A 80 -10.84 -5.46 1.75
C ASP A 80 -10.23 -4.35 0.88
N VAL A 81 -9.73 -4.72 -0.31
CA VAL A 81 -9.14 -3.75 -1.25
C VAL A 81 -10.19 -2.76 -1.72
N VAL A 82 -11.41 -3.23 -2.05
CA VAL A 82 -12.51 -2.36 -2.47
C VAL A 82 -12.96 -1.44 -1.32
N HIS A 83 -13.10 -1.99 -0.11
CA HIS A 83 -13.45 -1.22 1.08
C HIS A 83 -12.40 -0.13 1.38
N MET A 84 -11.11 -0.47 1.23
CA MET A 84 -10.02 0.49 1.40
C MET A 84 -10.11 1.66 0.43
N ILE A 85 -10.31 1.38 -0.85
CA ILE A 85 -10.42 2.43 -1.87
C ILE A 85 -11.65 3.31 -1.60
N TYR A 86 -12.81 2.72 -1.28
CA TYR A 86 -14.02 3.45 -0.95
C TYR A 86 -13.84 4.40 0.25
N ASN A 87 -13.20 3.92 1.32
CA ASN A 87 -12.98 4.76 2.51
C ASN A 87 -11.99 5.90 2.21
N VAL A 88 -10.93 5.63 1.46
CA VAL A 88 -9.95 6.67 1.11
C VAL A 88 -10.57 7.74 0.19
N ASP A 89 -11.36 7.33 -0.79
CA ASP A 89 -12.08 8.21 -1.72
C ASP A 89 -13.16 9.05 -1.00
N SER A 90 -13.99 8.42 -0.17
CA SER A 90 -15.04 9.12 0.60
C SER A 90 -14.50 10.13 1.63
N LEU A 91 -13.22 10.03 1.99
CA LEU A 91 -12.49 11.01 2.80
C LEU A 91 -11.85 12.16 1.98
N GLY A 92 -12.01 12.14 0.65
CA GLY A 92 -11.45 13.14 -0.27
C GLY A 92 -9.93 13.11 -0.35
N LYS A 93 -9.33 11.92 -0.23
CA LYS A 93 -7.86 11.75 -0.15
C LYS A 93 -7.20 11.25 -1.43
N ILE A 94 -7.98 10.75 -2.38
CA ILE A 94 -7.56 10.44 -3.77
C ILE A 94 -8.66 10.83 -4.74
#